data_AF-A0A845Y0Q3-F1
#
_entry.id   AF-A0A845Y0Q3-F1
#
_cell.length_a   1.000
_cell.length_b   1.000
_cell.length_c   1.000
_cell.angle_alpha   90.00
_cell.angle_beta   90.00
_cell.angle_gamma   90.00
#
_symmetry.space_group_name_H-M   'P 1'
#
loop_
_entity.id
_entity.type
_entity.pdbx_description
1 polymer ?
#
loop_
_entity_poly.entity_id
_entity_poly.type
_entity_poly.pdbx_seq_one_letter_code
_entity_poly.pdbx_strand_id
1 'polypeptide(L)'
;LWCGGFVLVWLTGVVSKLAVIPALCALLLLAFAKVIYLPSASSLVGYLAPQSLRGVYFSLESQCWAVGYFIGPSLGGWALDQSPEFTSGFWLVTASSVGLGLGILSYLGKKSHEVIGVRHQA
;
A
#
# COMPACT_ATOMS: atom_id res chain seq x y z
N LEU A 1 -3.24 -1.90 8.76
CA LEU A 1 -3.32 -3.30 8.25
C LEU A 1 -2.06 -3.67 7.49
N TRP A 2 -1.72 -2.99 6.38
CA TRP A 2 -0.51 -3.28 5.58
C TRP A 2 0.79 -3.30 6.37
N CYS A 3 1.09 -2.26 7.16
CA CYS A 3 2.30 -2.21 8.00
C CYS A 3 2.39 -3.42 8.95
N GLY A 4 1.31 -3.71 9.69
CA GLY A 4 1.25 -4.90 10.55
C GLY A 4 1.42 -6.21 9.78
N GLY A 5 0.88 -6.32 8.57
CA GLY A 5 1.06 -7.49 7.71
C GLY A 5 2.52 -7.71 7.35
N PHE A 6 3.23 -6.67 6.90
CA PHE A 6 4.67 -6.77 6.58
C PHE A 6 5.53 -7.05 7.82
N VAL A 7 5.19 -6.50 8.98
CA VAL A 7 5.87 -6.83 10.25
C VAL A 7 5.65 -8.29 10.63
N LEU A 8 4.46 -8.85 10.41
CA LEU A 8 4.21 -10.28 10.63
C LEU A 8 4.98 -11.16 9.64
N VAL A 9 5.14 -10.73 8.38
CA VAL A 9 6.01 -11.43 7.41
C VAL A 9 7.46 -11.40 7.86
N TRP A 10 7.97 -10.25 8.31
CA TRP A 10 9.31 -10.18 8.91
C TRP A 10 9.48 -11.16 10.07
N LEU A 11 8.48 -11.26 10.95
CA LEU A 11 8.51 -12.14 12.11
C LEU A 11 8.65 -13.63 11.74
N THR A 12 8.18 -14.04 10.55
CA THR A 12 8.36 -15.43 10.09
C THR A 12 9.83 -15.78 9.84
N GLY A 13 10.65 -14.82 9.42
CA GLY A 13 12.07 -14.99 9.17
C GLY A 13 12.94 -14.97 10.43
N VAL A 14 12.43 -14.40 11.53
CA VAL A 14 13.16 -14.27 12.80
C VAL A 14 12.86 -15.45 13.75
N VAL A 15 11.65 -15.99 13.71
CA VAL A 15 11.19 -17.01 14.64
C VAL A 15 11.59 -18.41 14.16
N SER A 16 12.41 -19.13 14.95
CA SER A 16 12.89 -20.47 14.60
C SER A 16 11.88 -21.61 14.86
N LYS A 17 10.85 -21.38 15.70
CA LYS A 17 9.83 -22.39 16.05
C LYS A 17 8.43 -21.85 15.79
N LEU A 18 7.57 -22.65 15.14
CA LEU A 18 6.19 -22.27 14.84
C LEU A 18 6.05 -21.03 13.92
N ALA A 19 6.99 -20.79 13.01
CA ALA A 19 6.94 -19.69 12.02
C ALA A 19 5.67 -19.69 11.15
N VAL A 20 4.96 -20.83 11.07
CA VAL A 20 3.65 -20.96 10.42
C VAL A 20 2.58 -20.06 11.06
N ILE A 21 2.64 -19.80 12.37
CA ILE A 21 1.65 -18.97 13.07
C ILE A 21 1.71 -17.51 12.57
N PRO A 22 2.85 -16.79 12.66
CA PRO A 22 2.94 -15.44 12.12
C PRO A 22 2.70 -15.40 10.60
N ALA A 23 3.04 -16.45 9.85
CA ALA A 23 2.74 -16.52 8.42
C ALA A 23 1.23 -16.54 8.15
N LEU A 24 0.47 -17.37 8.86
CA LEU A 24 -1.00 -17.42 8.75
C LEU A 24 -1.63 -16.09 9.17
N CYS A 25 -1.16 -15.50 10.27
CA CYS A 25 -1.62 -14.19 10.72
C CYS A 25 -1.32 -13.09 9.67
N ALA A 26 -0.14 -13.12 9.05
CA ALA A 26 0.23 -12.18 7.99
C ALA A 26 -0.70 -12.31 6.78
N LEU A 27 -0.91 -13.54 6.30
CA LEU A 27 -1.79 -13.82 5.17
C LEU A 27 -3.22 -13.36 5.42
N LEU A 28 -3.78 -13.67 6.60
CA LEU A 28 -5.12 -13.22 6.98
C LEU A 28 -5.20 -11.69 7.02
N LEU A 29 -4.25 -11.03 7.69
CA LEU A 29 -4.26 -9.58 7.86
C LEU A 29 -4.13 -8.84 6.52
N LEU A 30 -3.26 -9.33 5.63
CA LEU A 30 -3.08 -8.78 4.29
C LEU A 30 -4.30 -9.05 3.40
N ALA A 31 -4.93 -10.23 3.50
CA ALA A 31 -6.17 -10.52 2.79
C ALA A 31 -7.30 -9.57 3.22
N PHE A 32 -7.48 -9.34 4.52
CA PHE A 32 -8.43 -8.35 5.03
C PHE A 32 -8.11 -6.94 4.53
N ALA A 33 -6.83 -6.54 4.57
CA ALA A 33 -6.40 -5.24 4.05
C ALA A 33 -6.83 -5.06 2.58
N LYS A 34 -6.63 -6.09 1.76
CA LYS A 34 -6.95 -6.09 0.33
C LYS A 34 -8.46 -5.98 0.09
N VAL A 35 -9.26 -6.81 0.76
CA VAL A 35 -10.73 -6.84 0.57
C VAL A 35 -11.38 -5.52 0.99
N ILE A 36 -10.87 -4.86 2.03
CA ILE A 36 -11.35 -3.54 2.44
C ILE A 36 -10.88 -2.46 1.45
N TYR A 37 -9.63 -2.51 1.03
CA TYR A 37 -9.01 -1.48 0.18
C TYR A 37 -9.62 -1.40 -1.22
N LEU A 38 -9.83 -2.54 -1.90
CA LEU A 38 -10.26 -2.56 -3.31
C LEU A 38 -11.52 -1.71 -3.59
N PRO A 39 -12.68 -1.96 -2.93
CA PRO A 39 -13.90 -1.21 -3.23
C PRO A 39 -13.80 0.26 -2.77
N SER A 40 -13.10 0.53 -1.67
CA SER A 40 -12.90 1.89 -1.18
C SER A 40 -12.06 2.74 -2.12
N ALA A 41 -10.99 2.17 -2.70
CA ALA A 41 -10.11 2.86 -3.62
C ALA A 41 -10.85 3.29 -4.90
N SER A 42 -11.54 2.36 -5.55
CA SER A 42 -12.28 2.66 -6.79
C SER A 42 -13.47 3.61 -6.55
N SER A 43 -14.15 3.49 -5.39
CA SER A 43 -15.22 4.42 -5.00
C SER A 43 -14.69 5.85 -4.82
N LEU A 44 -13.54 6.02 -4.16
CA LEU A 44 -12.91 7.32 -3.97
C LEU A 44 -12.56 7.98 -5.31
N VAL A 45 -11.96 7.23 -6.24
CA VAL A 45 -11.65 7.73 -7.58
C VAL A 45 -12.93 8.15 -8.32
N GLY A 46 -13.99 7.35 -8.22
CA GLY A 46 -15.30 7.67 -8.80
C GLY A 46 -15.95 8.93 -8.21
N TYR A 47 -15.76 9.17 -6.91
CA TYR A 47 -16.25 10.37 -6.22
C TYR A 47 -15.48 11.64 -6.62
N LEU A 48 -14.16 11.52 -6.81
CA LEU A 48 -13.29 12.64 -7.18
C LEU A 48 -13.38 13.01 -8.67
N ALA A 49 -13.78 12.08 -9.54
CA ALA A 49 -13.68 12.25 -10.98
C ALA A 49 -14.90 12.99 -11.60
N PRO A 50 -14.70 14.15 -12.28
CA PRO A 50 -15.73 14.79 -13.09
C PRO A 50 -16.20 13.88 -14.23
N GLN A 51 -17.46 13.97 -14.63
CA GLN A 51 -18.05 13.04 -15.63
C GLN A 51 -17.24 12.92 -16.92
N SER A 52 -16.72 14.04 -17.45
CA SER A 52 -15.91 14.06 -18.68
C SER A 52 -14.51 13.45 -18.53
N LEU A 53 -13.98 13.38 -17.30
CA LEU A 53 -12.61 12.93 -17.01
C LEU A 53 -12.56 11.58 -16.29
N ARG A 54 -13.70 10.94 -16.03
CA ARG A 54 -13.77 9.62 -15.34
C ARG A 54 -12.83 8.59 -15.95
N GLY A 55 -12.81 8.49 -17.28
CA GLY A 55 -11.91 7.55 -17.97
C GLY A 55 -10.42 7.79 -17.66
N VAL A 56 -10.00 9.05 -17.55
CA VAL A 56 -8.61 9.42 -17.22
C VAL A 56 -8.30 9.12 -15.75
N TYR A 57 -9.22 9.40 -14.84
CA TYR A 57 -9.02 9.12 -13.41
C TYR A 57 -8.92 7.62 -13.14
N PHE A 58 -9.76 6.80 -13.79
CA PHE A 58 -9.66 5.35 -13.70
C PHE A 58 -8.43 4.78 -14.42
N SER A 59 -7.95 5.41 -15.50
CA SER A 59 -6.71 4.96 -16.16
C SER A 59 -5.47 5.23 -15.31
N LEU A 60 -5.46 6.28 -14.50
CA LEU A 60 -4.40 6.53 -13.51
C LEU A 60 -4.45 5.50 -12.37
N GLU A 61 -5.66 5.17 -11.88
CA GLU A 61 -5.84 4.13 -10.86
C GLU A 61 -5.31 2.77 -11.34
N SER A 62 -5.64 2.36 -12.57
CA SER A 62 -5.16 1.10 -13.14
C SER A 62 -3.65 1.10 -13.40
N GLN A 63 -3.06 2.24 -13.76
CA GLN A 63 -1.60 2.36 -13.91
C GLN A 63 -0.87 2.16 -12.58
N CYS A 64 -1.39 2.68 -11.47
CA CYS A 64 -0.81 2.43 -10.14
C CYS A 64 -0.75 0.92 -9.84
N TRP A 65 -1.80 0.18 -10.20
CA TRP A 65 -1.81 -1.28 -10.09
C TRP A 65 -0.79 -1.94 -11.01
N ALA A 66 -0.74 -1.55 -12.29
CA ALA A 66 0.19 -2.13 -13.27
C ALA A 66 1.65 -1.96 -12.82
N VAL A 67 2.02 -0.76 -12.37
CA VAL A 67 3.36 -0.47 -11.83
C VAL A 67 3.64 -1.32 -10.59
N GLY A 68 2.67 -1.45 -9.67
CA GLY A 68 2.81 -2.30 -8.49
C GLY A 68 3.01 -3.78 -8.83
N TYR A 69 2.25 -4.31 -9.79
CA TYR A 69 2.39 -5.69 -10.26
C TYR A 69 3.65 -5.95 -11.07
N PHE A 70 4.23 -4.91 -11.67
CA PHE A 70 5.53 -5.03 -12.34
C PHE A 70 6.67 -5.01 -11.32
N ILE A 71 6.72 -3.99 -10.45
CA ILE A 71 7.83 -3.80 -9.51
C ILE A 71 7.80 -4.84 -8.39
N GLY A 72 6.61 -5.18 -7.88
CA GLY A 72 6.44 -6.05 -6.71
C GLY A 72 7.10 -7.43 -6.86
N PRO A 73 6.76 -8.23 -7.89
CA PRO A 73 7.36 -9.53 -8.12
C PRO A 73 8.86 -9.45 -8.45
N SER A 74 9.29 -8.50 -9.28
CA SER A 74 10.70 -8.35 -9.65
C SER A 74 11.58 -7.99 -8.44
N LEU A 75 11.14 -7.00 -7.64
CA LEU A 75 11.88 -6.58 -6.46
C LEU A 75 11.79 -7.61 -5.33
N GLY A 76 10.61 -8.20 -5.12
CA GLY A 76 10.39 -9.21 -4.09
C GLY A 76 11.15 -10.51 -4.37
N GLY A 77 11.14 -10.99 -5.62
CA GLY A 77 11.92 -12.16 -6.03
C GLY A 77 13.42 -11.93 -5.82
N TRP A 78 13.94 -10.81 -6.34
CA TRP A 78 15.34 -10.45 -6.12
C TRP A 78 15.73 -10.34 -4.65
N ALA A 79 14.85 -9.76 -3.81
CA ALA A 79 15.09 -9.62 -2.38
C ALA A 79 15.14 -10.98 -1.67
N LEU A 80 14.33 -11.96 -2.08
CA LEU A 80 14.34 -13.32 -1.54
C LEU A 80 15.62 -14.10 -1.88
N ASP A 81 16.29 -13.77 -2.98
CA ASP A 81 17.55 -14.39 -3.41
C ASP A 81 18.80 -13.85 -2.66
N GLN A 82 18.62 -12.83 -1.79
CA GLN A 82 19.71 -12.26 -0.99
C GLN A 82 19.95 -13.05 0.31
N SER A 83 20.90 -12.59 1.13
CA SER A 83 21.18 -13.22 2.42
C SER A 83 19.96 -13.17 3.35
N PRO A 84 19.80 -14.13 4.28
CA PRO A 84 18.66 -14.16 5.21
C PRO A 84 18.49 -12.87 6.03
N GLU A 85 19.59 -12.22 6.39
CA GLU A 85 19.59 -10.94 7.12
C GLU A 85 19.01 -9.81 6.25
N PHE A 86 19.40 -9.76 4.98
CA PHE A 86 18.88 -8.79 4.02
C PHE A 86 17.39 -9.02 3.77
N THR A 87 16.99 -10.26 3.47
CA THR A 87 15.60 -10.64 3.21
C THR A 87 14.69 -10.29 4.38
N SER A 88 15.17 -10.51 5.61
CA SER A 88 14.44 -10.11 6.82
C SER A 88 14.34 -8.59 6.91
N GLY A 89 15.45 -7.85 6.78
CA GLY A 89 15.44 -6.39 6.82
C GLY A 89 14.53 -5.73 5.76
N PHE A 90 14.44 -6.34 4.57
CA PHE A 90 13.61 -5.87 3.47
C PHE A 90 12.13 -5.69 3.86
N TRP A 91 11.56 -6.64 4.61
CA TRP A 91 10.17 -6.55 5.04
C TRP A 91 9.90 -5.38 5.99
N LEU A 92 10.86 -5.00 6.84
CA LEU A 92 10.75 -3.81 7.68
C LEU A 92 10.80 -2.52 6.85
N VAL A 93 11.65 -2.47 5.83
CA VAL A 93 11.67 -1.36 4.87
C VAL A 93 10.32 -1.25 4.17
N THR A 94 9.76 -2.36 3.70
CA THR A 94 8.40 -2.34 3.10
C THR A 94 7.33 -1.90 4.09
N ALA A 95 7.42 -2.26 5.37
CA ALA A 95 6.50 -1.78 6.40
C ALA A 95 6.59 -0.26 6.58
N SER A 96 7.81 0.30 6.54
CA SER A 96 8.04 1.75 6.68
C SER A 96 7.47 2.57 5.52
N SER A 97 7.36 1.98 4.32
CA SER A 97 6.77 2.64 3.15
C SER A 97 5.32 3.08 3.36
N VAL A 98 4.60 2.40 4.26
CA VAL A 98 3.24 2.78 4.65
C VAL A 98 3.23 4.17 5.30
N GLY A 99 4.25 4.49 6.11
CA GLY A 99 4.40 5.82 6.71
C GLY A 99 4.60 6.91 5.66
N LEU A 100 5.41 6.63 4.64
CA LEU A 100 5.61 7.53 3.50
C LEU A 100 4.30 7.77 2.73
N GLY A 101 3.54 6.70 2.45
CA GLY A 101 2.22 6.81 1.81
C GLY A 101 1.23 7.65 2.62
N LEU A 102 1.15 7.42 3.93
CA LEU A 102 0.33 8.24 4.83
C LEU A 102 0.77 9.71 4.84
N GLY A 103 2.08 9.98 4.86
CA GLY A 103 2.62 11.34 4.79
C GLY A 103 2.21 12.07 3.51
N ILE A 104 2.29 11.40 2.36
CA ILE A 104 1.83 11.95 1.08
C ILE A 104 0.32 12.25 1.14
N LEU A 105 -0.49 11.31 1.62
CA LEU A 105 -1.95 11.49 1.73
C LEU A 105 -2.32 12.65 2.67
N SER A 106 -1.65 12.77 3.83
CA SER A 106 -1.87 13.87 4.76
C SER A 106 -1.50 15.23 4.15
N TYR A 107 -0.40 15.29 3.42
CA TYR A 107 0.02 16.50 2.70
C TYR A 107 -1.01 16.90 1.63
N LEU A 108 -1.45 15.95 0.81
CA LEU A 108 -2.46 16.19 -0.22
C LEU A 108 -3.81 16.59 0.36
N GLY A 109 -4.22 15.96 1.48
CA GLY A 109 -5.45 16.32 2.20
C GLY A 109 -5.40 17.75 2.73
N LYS A 110 -4.28 18.19 3.32
CA LYS A 110 -4.13 19.57 3.76
C LYS A 110 -4.26 20.56 2.58
N LYS A 111 -3.60 20.25 1.45
CA LYS A 111 -3.63 21.11 0.26
C LYS A 111 -5.01 21.16 -0.39
N SER A 112 -5.76 20.06 -0.42
CA SER A 112 -7.11 20.07 -1.00
C SER A 112 -8.07 20.93 -0.17
N HIS A 113 -7.99 20.87 1.16
CA HIS A 113 -8.77 21.73 2.05
C HIS A 113 -8.45 23.21 1.86
N GLU A 114 -7.18 23.57 1.68
CA GLU A 114 -6.74 24.95 1.41
C GLU A 114 -7.33 25.48 0.09
N VAL A 115 -7.24 24.71 -0.99
CA VAL A 115 -7.76 25.10 -2.32
C VAL A 115 -9.29 25.27 -2.32
N ILE A 116 -10.02 24.37 -1.63
CA ILE A 116 -11.48 24.46 -1.52
C ILE A 116 -11.88 25.67 -0.65
N GLY A 117 -11.12 25.97 0.41
CA GLY A 117 -11.35 27.15 1.26
C GLY A 117 -11.19 28.47 0.51
N VAL A 118 -10.19 28.58 -0.37
CA VAL A 118 -9.98 29.77 -1.22
C VAL A 118 -11.12 29.96 -2.23
N ARG A 119 -11.65 28.87 -2.80
CA ARG A 119 -12.71 28.93 -3.82
C ARG A 119 -14.10 29.33 -3.27
N HIS A 120 -14.30 29.29 -1.95
CA HIS A 120 -15.53 29.76 -1.30
C HIS A 120 -15.45 31.22 -0.84
N GLN A 121 -14.27 31.85 -0.90
CA GLN A 121 -14.02 33.23 -0.45
C GLN A 121 -13.89 34.23 -1.62
N ALA A 122 -13.87 33.74 -2.87
CA ALA A 122 -13.79 34.53 -4.11
C ALA A 122 -15.10 34.41 -4.89
#